data_AF-A0A328C592-F1
#
_entry.id   AF-A0A328C592-F1
#
_cell.length_a   1.000
_cell.length_b   1.000
_cell.length_c   1.000
_cell.angle_alpha   90.00
_cell.angle_beta   90.00
_cell.angle_gamma   90.00
#
_symmetry.space_group_name_H-M   'P 1'
#
loop_
_entity.id
_entity.type
_entity.pdbx_description
1 polymer ?
#
loop_
_entity_poly.entity_id
_entity_poly.type
_entity_poly.pdbx_seq_one_letter_code
_entity_poly.pdbx_strand_id
1 'polypeptide(L)'
;MRRQPADEGSRQQKPVEAVAIEPPATPRRRMARFAEPGERKTRYSLPAELDSASPVGYRQRVALSRAQAQKALALLSLERPGGFGEVVAVPEGELFEECALGVLSARQSTNFRGHRQVTFGPEDSERLGHLLRSLGHLDAPVLEGASYTHVVLSRPYRTPFTLLLTLIGHRPVQSLVTVPWRALRKQVWHHDDIPSVGYLQQLHVGILADAMERAAVVASCGRRRAQVFSAPFCSEPRRRENRPMLRAIEEMCGVSAAERAQGWRVALVAQVGQAVEGEEVDLDRDLCRKLGANLMAFRSERIQPGSNADASAPAEYQEDQGMEVPEALTVMAGRAAYNAFAHWTGCERERAKELMMLERIDVLKPAGQARIAEVQEGLNQVTDRVLATLPKWADLPVGRAFSRNAQRGRKAFGLAGQRIYIGGLSRQEVAAQGLDWDQCVRAIGASASRSGLVAELMGVMELPPECDLLAGLCLMAGPVNQNDIGKAFYGQEDLLAKTFEGRDPTSLLVWTLKAKTVADPIGNEEQLMNPRRQGKLVDLRPGPHDIIKVKLDGELRPMRKHGEKVNAERAFGDVGNFVRDPQGRGIPGNQGARWPESWRAQVVWEVE
;
A
#
# COMPACT_ATOMS: atom_id res chain seq x y z
N MET A 1 -30.06 17.30 -6.97
CA MET A 1 -30.96 16.15 -6.71
C MET A 1 -30.56 15.53 -5.39
N ARG A 2 -31.43 15.55 -4.37
CA ARG A 2 -31.23 14.77 -3.14
C ARG A 2 -31.37 13.29 -3.52
N ARG A 3 -30.36 12.46 -3.23
CA ARG A 3 -30.40 11.00 -3.48
C ARG A 3 -31.60 10.40 -2.73
N GLN A 4 -32.42 9.62 -3.42
CA GLN A 4 -33.27 8.64 -2.73
C GLN A 4 -32.34 7.66 -1.99
N PRO A 5 -32.65 7.28 -0.74
CA PRO A 5 -31.87 6.27 -0.05
C PRO A 5 -31.98 4.95 -0.83
N ALA A 6 -30.83 4.45 -1.30
CA ALA A 6 -30.75 3.09 -1.81
C ALA A 6 -31.15 2.13 -0.71
N ASP A 7 -31.86 1.07 -1.06
CA ASP A 7 -32.27 -0.01 -0.16
C ASP A 7 -31.04 -0.54 0.60
N GLU A 8 -31.10 -0.66 1.93
CA GLU A 8 -29.94 -0.96 2.79
C GLU A 8 -29.24 -2.28 2.40
N GLY A 9 -29.99 -3.24 1.85
CA GLY A 9 -29.46 -4.51 1.33
C GLY A 9 -28.57 -4.39 0.08
N SER A 10 -28.67 -3.29 -0.69
CA SER A 10 -27.89 -3.09 -1.93
C SER A 10 -26.44 -2.64 -1.70
N ARG A 11 -26.15 -2.12 -0.49
CA ARG A 11 -24.83 -1.62 -0.07
C ARG A 11 -24.04 -2.61 0.79
N GLN A 12 -24.70 -3.68 1.24
CA GLN A 12 -24.12 -4.64 2.17
C GLN A 12 -22.92 -5.37 1.54
N GLN A 13 -21.83 -5.47 2.30
CA GLN A 13 -20.65 -6.20 1.85
C GLN A 13 -20.96 -7.70 1.78
N LYS A 14 -20.54 -8.36 0.70
CA LYS A 14 -20.75 -9.80 0.55
C LYS A 14 -19.63 -10.57 1.27
N PRO A 15 -19.94 -11.61 2.07
CA PRO A 15 -18.92 -12.35 2.82
C PRO A 15 -17.90 -12.99 1.88
N VAL A 16 -16.65 -13.07 2.31
CA VAL A 16 -15.57 -13.77 1.59
C VAL A 16 -15.38 -15.16 2.20
N GLU A 17 -15.13 -16.15 1.36
CA GLU A 17 -14.98 -17.56 1.77
C GLU A 17 -13.53 -18.02 1.58
N ALA A 18 -13.10 -18.96 2.42
CA ALA A 18 -11.76 -19.52 2.33
C ALA A 18 -11.65 -20.48 1.13
N VAL A 19 -10.61 -20.29 0.32
CA VAL A 19 -10.30 -21.10 -0.86
C VAL A 19 -8.91 -21.70 -0.71
N ALA A 20 -8.81 -23.02 -0.69
CA ALA A 20 -7.55 -23.73 -0.62
C ALA A 20 -6.75 -23.57 -1.92
N ILE A 21 -5.42 -23.53 -1.77
CA ILE A 21 -4.48 -23.53 -2.89
C ILE A 21 -3.64 -24.79 -2.71
N GLU A 22 -3.73 -25.70 -3.67
CA GLU A 22 -2.99 -26.96 -3.63
C GLU A 22 -1.49 -26.70 -3.78
N PRO A 23 -0.63 -27.19 -2.86
CA PRO A 23 0.82 -27.18 -3.07
C PRO A 23 1.20 -28.12 -4.22
N PRO A 24 2.34 -27.88 -4.89
CA PRO A 24 2.85 -28.80 -5.89
C PRO A 24 3.37 -30.08 -5.23
N ALA A 25 3.50 -31.16 -6.01
CA ALA A 25 4.00 -32.45 -5.51
C ALA A 25 5.40 -32.38 -4.88
N THR A 26 6.23 -31.42 -5.31
CA THR A 26 7.57 -31.19 -4.76
C THR A 26 7.71 -29.72 -4.37
N PRO A 27 7.21 -29.35 -3.17
CA PRO A 27 7.31 -27.97 -2.70
C PRO A 27 8.77 -27.56 -2.51
N ARG A 28 9.04 -26.27 -2.71
CA ARG A 28 10.36 -25.68 -2.49
C ARG A 28 10.22 -24.43 -1.63
N ARG A 29 11.23 -24.16 -0.82
CA ARG A 29 11.38 -22.91 -0.07
C ARG A 29 12.67 -22.21 -0.47
N ARG A 30 12.72 -20.91 -0.22
CA ARG A 30 13.92 -20.11 -0.40
C ARG A 30 15.05 -20.62 0.50
N MET A 31 16.20 -20.90 -0.10
CA MET A 31 17.41 -21.39 0.59
C MET A 31 18.49 -20.30 0.68
N ALA A 32 18.07 -19.07 1.03
CA ALA A 32 18.99 -17.95 1.15
C ALA A 32 20.00 -18.17 2.28
N ARG A 33 21.29 -18.00 1.98
CA ARG A 33 22.41 -18.14 2.92
C ARG A 33 23.25 -16.86 2.97
N PHE A 34 24.08 -16.72 4.00
CA PHE A 34 25.11 -15.67 4.00
C PHE A 34 26.11 -15.93 2.87
N ALA A 35 26.61 -14.86 2.26
CA ALA A 35 27.69 -14.98 1.28
C ALA A 35 28.99 -15.35 2.00
N GLU A 36 29.72 -16.32 1.46
CA GLU A 36 31.02 -16.73 2.01
C GLU A 36 32.09 -15.64 1.77
N PRO A 37 33.21 -15.66 2.51
CA PRO A 37 34.35 -14.79 2.23
C PRO A 37 34.79 -14.92 0.76
N GLY A 38 34.80 -13.79 0.04
CA GLY A 38 35.14 -13.74 -1.39
C GLY A 38 33.97 -14.02 -2.34
N GLU A 39 32.83 -14.53 -1.85
CA GLU A 39 31.62 -14.70 -2.66
C GLU A 39 30.95 -13.34 -2.92
N ARG A 40 30.63 -13.06 -4.18
CA ARG A 40 29.89 -11.85 -4.54
C ARG A 40 28.46 -11.96 -4.04
N LYS A 41 28.11 -11.12 -3.05
CA LYS A 41 26.73 -11.00 -2.57
C LYS A 41 25.74 -10.68 -3.71
N THR A 42 24.67 -11.47 -3.79
CA THR A 42 23.57 -11.27 -4.75
C THR A 42 22.27 -10.93 -4.01
N ARG A 43 21.16 -10.77 -4.75
CA ARG A 43 19.83 -10.60 -4.13
C ARG A 43 19.33 -11.85 -3.40
N TYR A 44 19.96 -13.00 -3.65
CA TYR A 44 19.62 -14.31 -3.06
C TYR A 44 20.41 -14.59 -1.78
N SER A 45 21.43 -13.78 -1.48
CA SER A 45 22.17 -13.86 -0.21
C SER A 45 21.41 -13.17 0.92
N LEU A 46 21.57 -13.67 2.14
CA LEU A 46 21.09 -12.97 3.33
C LEU A 46 21.87 -11.66 3.57
N PRO A 47 21.21 -10.62 4.10
CA PRO A 47 21.86 -9.44 4.65
C PRO A 47 22.81 -9.80 5.78
N ALA A 48 23.95 -9.11 5.86
CA ALA A 48 24.93 -9.33 6.92
C ALA A 48 24.39 -8.88 8.29
N GLU A 49 23.53 -7.87 8.30
CA GLU A 49 22.89 -7.30 9.49
C GLU A 49 21.62 -6.54 9.09
N LEU A 50 20.81 -6.20 10.09
CA LEU A 50 19.75 -5.21 10.00
C LEU A 50 19.88 -4.20 11.14
N ASP A 51 20.30 -2.99 10.81
CA ASP A 51 20.24 -1.82 11.70
C ASP A 51 19.12 -0.88 11.20
N SER A 52 17.98 -0.89 11.89
CA SER A 52 16.81 -0.11 11.49
C SER A 52 15.85 0.05 12.66
N ALA A 53 15.27 1.26 12.76
CA ALA A 53 14.20 1.58 13.69
C ALA A 53 12.80 1.16 13.21
N SER A 54 12.68 0.69 11.96
CA SER A 54 11.42 0.22 11.39
C SER A 54 10.86 -0.97 12.19
N PRO A 55 9.54 -1.06 12.37
CA PRO A 55 8.91 -2.23 13.01
C PRO A 55 8.97 -3.50 12.14
N VAL A 56 9.36 -3.36 10.88
CA VAL A 56 9.48 -4.45 9.91
C VAL A 56 10.87 -5.08 9.99
N GLY A 57 10.92 -6.41 9.91
CA GLY A 57 12.15 -7.18 9.75
C GLY A 57 12.02 -8.17 8.59
N TYR A 58 13.09 -8.88 8.27
CA TYR A 58 13.04 -9.97 7.30
C TYR A 58 12.34 -11.18 7.91
N ARG A 59 11.10 -11.44 7.49
CA ARG A 59 10.22 -12.47 8.06
C ARG A 59 9.88 -13.63 7.11
N GLN A 60 9.63 -14.80 7.70
CA GLN A 60 8.93 -15.92 7.07
C GLN A 60 7.42 -15.73 7.25
N ARG A 61 6.61 -16.41 6.43
CA ARG A 61 5.16 -16.41 6.63
C ARG A 61 4.77 -17.39 7.72
N VAL A 62 3.65 -17.14 8.36
CA VAL A 62 3.14 -17.94 9.47
C VAL A 62 1.90 -18.69 8.98
N ALA A 63 1.91 -20.01 9.10
CA ALA A 63 0.78 -20.84 8.71
C ALA A 63 -0.46 -20.49 9.54
N LEU A 64 -1.61 -20.44 8.87
CA LEU A 64 -2.93 -20.37 9.50
C LEU A 64 -3.65 -21.71 9.28
N SER A 65 -4.38 -22.20 10.28
CA SER A 65 -5.34 -23.27 10.02
C SER A 65 -6.50 -22.75 9.15
N ARG A 66 -7.25 -23.65 8.50
CA ARG A 66 -8.44 -23.24 7.74
C ARG A 66 -9.47 -22.48 8.58
N ALA A 67 -9.68 -22.88 9.83
CA ALA A 67 -10.56 -22.18 10.76
C ALA A 67 -10.05 -20.76 11.10
N GLN A 68 -8.75 -20.63 11.34
CA GLN A 68 -8.09 -19.33 11.56
C GLN A 68 -8.20 -18.42 10.33
N ALA A 69 -7.95 -18.97 9.14
CA ALA A 69 -8.11 -18.25 7.88
C ALA A 69 -9.57 -17.79 7.69
N GLN A 70 -10.56 -18.66 7.95
CA GLN A 70 -11.98 -18.32 7.85
C GLN A 70 -12.38 -17.20 8.80
N LYS A 71 -11.92 -17.21 10.06
CA LYS A 71 -12.14 -16.10 11.00
C LYS A 71 -11.50 -14.80 10.51
N ALA A 72 -10.27 -14.87 9.99
CA ALA A 72 -9.57 -13.70 9.47
C ALA A 72 -10.27 -13.02 8.28
N LEU A 73 -11.10 -13.75 7.52
CA LEU A 73 -11.86 -13.17 6.40
C LEU A 73 -12.89 -12.13 6.84
N ALA A 74 -13.31 -12.12 8.12
CA ALA A 74 -14.15 -11.06 8.67
C ALA A 74 -13.53 -9.66 8.49
N LEU A 75 -12.19 -9.57 8.49
CA LEU A 75 -11.45 -8.32 8.26
C LEU A 75 -11.62 -7.76 6.84
N LEU A 76 -12.14 -8.55 5.89
CA LEU A 76 -12.35 -8.16 4.49
C LEU A 76 -13.78 -7.69 4.20
N SER A 77 -14.65 -7.72 5.20
CA SER A 77 -16.02 -7.27 5.11
C SER A 77 -16.43 -6.50 6.37
N LEU A 78 -15.50 -5.73 6.94
CA LEU A 78 -15.78 -4.86 8.07
C LEU A 78 -16.76 -3.77 7.64
N GLU A 79 -17.92 -3.73 8.28
CA GLU A 79 -18.84 -2.61 8.14
C GLU A 79 -18.33 -1.39 8.93
N ARG A 80 -18.86 -0.21 8.63
CA ARG A 80 -18.54 0.98 9.43
C ARG A 80 -19.12 0.81 10.84
N PRO A 81 -18.41 1.21 11.91
CA PRO A 81 -18.97 1.13 13.26
C PRO A 81 -20.22 2.00 13.39
N GLY A 82 -21.23 1.51 14.10
CA GLY A 82 -22.45 2.27 14.41
C GLY A 82 -22.25 3.30 15.52
N GLY A 83 -21.25 3.08 16.37
CA GLY A 83 -20.86 3.95 17.48
C GLY A 83 -19.55 3.49 18.12
N PHE A 84 -19.08 4.22 19.12
CA PHE A 84 -18.03 3.75 20.02
C PHE A 84 -18.60 3.59 21.43
N GLY A 85 -18.12 2.55 22.12
CA GLY A 85 -18.42 2.32 23.53
C GLY A 85 -17.69 3.30 24.44
N GLU A 86 -17.61 2.95 25.73
CA GLU A 86 -16.88 3.73 26.73
C GLU A 86 -15.41 3.94 26.32
N VAL A 87 -14.88 5.12 26.60
CA VAL A 87 -13.47 5.45 26.30
C VAL A 87 -12.58 4.62 27.21
N VAL A 88 -11.72 3.78 26.64
CA VAL A 88 -10.77 2.96 27.38
C VAL A 88 -9.34 3.43 27.11
N ALA A 89 -8.52 3.49 28.17
CA ALA A 89 -7.10 3.81 28.06
C ALA A 89 -6.35 2.80 27.18
N VAL A 90 -5.43 3.30 26.36
CA VAL A 90 -4.71 2.49 25.37
C VAL A 90 -3.24 2.33 25.79
N PRO A 91 -2.73 1.10 25.94
CA PRO A 91 -1.31 0.87 26.16
C PRO A 91 -0.45 1.27 24.96
N GLU A 92 0.74 1.80 25.20
CA GLU A 92 1.69 2.22 24.15
C GLU A 92 2.00 1.07 23.17
N GLY A 93 2.18 -0.14 23.69
CA GLY A 93 2.46 -1.32 22.87
C GLY A 93 1.35 -1.67 21.88
N GLU A 94 0.09 -1.47 22.28
CA GLU A 94 -1.07 -1.71 21.42
C GLU A 94 -1.16 -0.62 20.33
N LEU A 95 -0.98 0.66 20.71
CA LEU A 95 -0.92 1.77 19.77
C LEU A 95 0.23 1.62 18.76
N PHE A 96 1.39 1.11 19.19
CA PHE A 96 2.53 0.83 18.31
C PHE A 96 2.20 -0.23 17.27
N GLU A 97 1.58 -1.33 17.69
CA GLU A 97 1.21 -2.42 16.78
C GLU A 97 0.16 -1.99 15.76
N GLU A 98 -0.80 -1.17 16.19
CA GLU A 98 -1.77 -0.54 15.31
C GLU A 98 -1.11 0.39 14.29
N CYS A 99 -0.25 1.30 14.73
CA CYS A 99 0.51 2.19 13.86
C CYS A 99 1.45 1.42 12.92
N ALA A 100 1.99 0.28 13.38
CA ALA A 100 2.81 -0.61 12.58
C ALA A 100 2.02 -1.20 11.41
N LEU A 101 0.80 -1.71 11.64
CA LEU A 101 -0.09 -2.25 10.60
C LEU A 101 -0.69 -1.15 9.71
N GLY A 102 -0.85 0.06 10.24
CA GLY A 102 -1.29 1.26 9.53
C GLY A 102 -0.14 1.97 8.82
N VAL A 103 0.13 3.22 9.21
CA VAL A 103 1.00 4.14 8.45
C VAL A 103 2.42 3.65 8.18
N LEU A 104 2.98 2.74 9.00
CA LEU A 104 4.36 2.25 8.85
C LEU A 104 4.51 1.08 7.86
N SER A 105 3.45 0.31 7.62
CA SER A 105 3.52 -0.87 6.75
C SER A 105 2.40 -1.01 5.74
N ALA A 106 1.36 -0.15 5.79
CA ALA A 106 0.28 -0.11 4.82
C ALA A 106 0.83 -0.28 3.42
N ARG A 107 0.43 -1.38 2.79
CA ARG A 107 1.19 -2.11 1.80
C ARG A 107 1.61 -1.26 0.59
N GLN A 108 2.76 -0.63 0.72
CA GLN A 108 3.39 0.14 -0.33
C GLN A 108 4.42 -0.76 -1.03
N SER A 109 4.13 -1.20 -2.25
CA SER A 109 5.12 -1.89 -3.10
C SER A 109 6.32 -1.00 -3.46
N THR A 110 6.16 0.31 -3.24
CA THR A 110 7.20 1.34 -3.26
C THR A 110 7.10 2.15 -1.97
N ASN A 111 8.08 2.06 -1.06
CA ASN A 111 8.13 2.93 0.12
C ASN A 111 8.01 4.38 -0.32
N PHE A 112 6.95 5.04 0.14
CA PHE A 112 6.65 6.44 -0.08
C PHE A 112 6.69 7.16 1.26
N ARG A 113 7.75 7.93 1.52
CA ARG A 113 7.88 8.78 2.71
C ARG A 113 7.02 10.06 2.64
N GLY A 114 6.02 10.10 1.77
CA GLY A 114 5.11 11.24 1.68
C GLY A 114 3.92 11.14 2.60
N HIS A 115 3.92 10.24 3.58
CA HIS A 115 2.92 10.15 4.64
C HIS A 115 3.54 10.39 6.02
N ARG A 116 2.79 11.04 6.91
CA ARG A 116 3.10 11.16 8.34
C ARG A 116 1.80 11.18 9.14
N GLN A 117 1.86 10.79 10.40
CA GLN A 117 0.72 10.68 11.27
C GLN A 117 0.90 11.54 12.51
N VAL A 118 -0.17 12.17 12.95
CA VAL A 118 -0.30 12.74 14.29
C VAL A 118 -1.45 12.03 14.98
N THR A 119 -1.21 11.48 16.17
CA THR A 119 -2.25 10.84 16.98
C THR A 119 -2.60 11.70 18.18
N PHE A 120 -3.89 11.88 18.42
CA PHE A 120 -4.47 12.71 19.46
C PHE A 120 -5.25 11.86 20.46
N GLY A 121 -5.18 12.18 21.76
CA GLY A 121 -5.94 11.49 22.81
C GLY A 121 -7.43 11.83 22.82
N PRO A 122 -8.19 11.37 23.83
CA PRO A 122 -9.65 11.54 23.90
C PRO A 122 -10.13 12.99 23.81
N GLU A 123 -9.55 13.91 24.61
CA GLU A 123 -9.96 15.33 24.65
C GLU A 123 -9.78 16.01 23.28
N ASP A 124 -8.59 15.88 22.69
CA ASP A 124 -8.32 16.41 21.35
C ASP A 124 -9.16 15.70 20.27
N SER A 125 -9.55 14.44 20.49
CA SER A 125 -10.41 13.68 19.58
C SER A 125 -11.84 14.21 19.57
N GLU A 126 -12.37 14.65 20.70
CA GLU A 126 -13.65 15.34 20.77
C GLU A 126 -13.61 16.65 19.97
N ARG A 127 -12.55 17.45 20.18
CA ARG A 127 -12.31 18.68 19.39
C ARG A 127 -12.21 18.40 17.90
N LEU A 128 -11.47 17.36 17.49
CA LEU A 128 -11.41 16.92 16.10
C LEU A 128 -12.78 16.49 15.59
N GLY A 129 -13.59 15.81 16.40
CA GLY A 129 -14.97 15.46 16.10
C GLY A 129 -15.81 16.67 15.70
N HIS A 130 -15.73 17.78 16.45
CA HIS A 130 -16.43 19.02 16.08
C HIS A 130 -15.96 19.61 14.74
N LEU A 131 -14.66 19.59 14.46
CA LEU A 131 -14.12 20.03 13.18
C LEU A 131 -14.57 19.13 12.03
N LEU A 132 -14.57 17.81 12.24
CA LEU A 132 -14.99 16.83 11.25
C LEU A 132 -16.48 17.00 10.90
N ARG A 133 -17.37 17.21 11.88
CA ARG A 133 -18.81 17.45 11.63
C ARG A 133 -19.08 18.68 10.79
N SER A 134 -18.15 19.64 10.81
CA SER A 134 -18.25 20.87 10.04
C SER A 134 -17.76 20.70 8.58
N LEU A 135 -17.15 19.56 8.24
CA LEU A 135 -16.69 19.28 6.87
C LEU A 135 -17.87 18.89 5.97
N GLY A 136 -17.86 19.39 4.73
CA GLY A 136 -18.67 18.84 3.65
C GLY A 136 -18.10 17.51 3.13
N HIS A 137 -18.95 16.72 2.47
CA HIS A 137 -18.59 15.49 1.76
C HIS A 137 -18.02 14.37 2.65
N LEU A 138 -18.47 14.29 3.90
CA LEU A 138 -18.15 13.15 4.76
C LEU A 138 -18.64 11.83 4.13
N ASP A 139 -17.78 10.81 4.17
CA ASP A 139 -18.09 9.45 3.73
C ASP A 139 -18.76 8.61 4.83
N ALA A 140 -18.78 9.10 6.07
CA ALA A 140 -19.45 8.51 7.24
C ALA A 140 -19.99 9.57 8.21
N PRO A 141 -20.87 9.18 9.14
CA PRO A 141 -21.11 9.97 10.33
C PRO A 141 -19.85 10.09 11.20
N VAL A 142 -19.70 11.23 11.87
CA VAL A 142 -18.67 11.44 12.89
C VAL A 142 -19.19 10.89 14.21
N LEU A 143 -18.42 10.00 14.83
CA LEU A 143 -18.82 9.30 16.03
C LEU A 143 -18.27 9.99 17.30
N GLU A 144 -19.00 9.85 18.40
CA GLU A 144 -18.57 10.25 19.74
C GLU A 144 -17.85 9.09 20.45
N GLY A 145 -17.17 9.37 21.56
CA GLY A 145 -16.49 8.32 22.34
C GLY A 145 -15.22 7.75 21.69
N ALA A 146 -14.59 8.50 20.78
CA ALA A 146 -13.31 8.09 20.21
C ALA A 146 -12.22 8.12 21.31
N SER A 147 -11.58 6.97 21.55
CA SER A 147 -10.46 6.86 22.48
C SER A 147 -9.23 7.64 22.00
N TYR A 148 -9.06 7.78 20.69
CA TYR A 148 -8.04 8.60 20.06
C TYR A 148 -8.37 8.81 18.59
N THR A 149 -7.67 9.76 17.96
CA THR A 149 -7.84 10.08 16.54
C THR A 149 -6.48 10.16 15.86
N HIS A 150 -6.34 9.44 14.75
CA HIS A 150 -5.20 9.58 13.85
C HIS A 150 -5.51 10.61 12.77
N VAL A 151 -4.64 11.60 12.60
CA VAL A 151 -4.63 12.48 11.44
C VAL A 151 -3.42 12.14 10.58
N VAL A 152 -3.66 11.67 9.36
CA VAL A 152 -2.58 11.41 8.40
C VAL A 152 -2.46 12.59 7.46
N LEU A 153 -1.25 13.12 7.39
CA LEU A 153 -0.84 14.12 6.44
C LEU A 153 -0.13 13.43 5.27
N SER A 154 -0.41 13.89 4.07
CA SER A 154 0.31 13.46 2.87
C SER A 154 0.87 14.65 2.10
N ARG A 155 1.87 14.39 1.27
CA ARG A 155 2.39 15.35 0.28
C ARG A 155 2.45 14.72 -1.10
N PRO A 156 2.54 15.51 -2.18
CA PRO A 156 2.69 15.00 -3.54
C PRO A 156 3.93 14.09 -3.73
N TYR A 157 3.82 13.13 -4.64
CA TYR A 157 4.92 12.22 -4.98
C TYR A 157 6.02 12.96 -5.75
N ARG A 158 7.20 13.10 -5.15
CA ARG A 158 8.36 13.81 -5.73
C ARG A 158 9.62 12.97 -5.59
N THR A 159 10.04 12.36 -6.68
CA THR A 159 11.26 11.54 -6.79
C THR A 159 12.13 12.00 -7.97
N PRO A 160 13.40 11.56 -8.07
CA PRO A 160 14.21 11.79 -9.26
C PRO A 160 13.54 11.34 -10.57
N PHE A 161 12.71 10.29 -10.53
CA PHE A 161 11.89 9.88 -11.67
C PHE A 161 10.85 10.93 -12.04
N THR A 162 10.13 11.49 -11.06
CA THR A 162 9.18 12.57 -11.37
C THR A 162 9.88 13.80 -11.92
N LEU A 163 11.11 14.11 -11.50
CA LEU A 163 11.90 15.20 -12.10
C LEU A 163 12.26 14.90 -13.56
N LEU A 164 12.63 13.66 -13.87
CA LEU A 164 12.88 13.21 -15.25
C LEU A 164 11.67 13.44 -16.17
N LEU A 165 10.43 13.27 -15.68
CA LEU A 165 9.23 13.54 -16.50
C LEU A 165 9.16 14.98 -17.01
N THR A 166 9.75 15.94 -16.28
CA THR A 166 9.85 17.33 -16.74
C THR A 166 10.72 17.46 -17.99
N LEU A 167 11.56 16.46 -18.29
CA LEU A 167 12.44 16.35 -19.45
C LEU A 167 11.89 15.43 -20.56
N ILE A 168 10.65 14.95 -20.46
CA ILE A 168 10.05 14.07 -21.48
C ILE A 168 9.04 14.86 -22.34
N GLY A 169 8.96 14.49 -23.63
CA GLY A 169 8.07 15.11 -24.62
C GLY A 169 8.59 16.42 -25.25
N HIS A 170 9.91 16.65 -25.22
CA HIS A 170 10.51 17.93 -25.60
C HIS A 170 10.80 18.12 -27.09
N ARG A 171 10.75 19.39 -27.53
CA ARG A 171 11.20 19.86 -28.85
C ARG A 171 12.42 20.80 -28.68
N PRO A 172 13.56 20.57 -29.36
CA PRO A 172 14.89 21.13 -29.03
C PRO A 172 14.98 22.63 -28.72
N VAL A 173 14.16 23.49 -29.34
CA VAL A 173 14.24 24.96 -29.19
C VAL A 173 13.19 25.52 -28.21
N GLN A 174 11.97 24.98 -28.21
CA GLN A 174 10.91 25.39 -27.26
C GLN A 174 11.26 25.01 -25.81
N SER A 175 12.17 24.05 -25.63
CA SER A 175 12.57 23.49 -24.34
C SER A 175 13.30 24.44 -23.40
N LEU A 176 13.98 25.47 -23.90
CA LEU A 176 14.70 26.43 -23.03
C LEU A 176 13.76 27.23 -22.12
N VAL A 177 12.49 27.37 -22.53
CA VAL A 177 11.46 28.09 -21.76
C VAL A 177 10.51 27.10 -21.06
N THR A 178 10.11 26.02 -21.73
CA THR A 178 9.09 25.11 -21.19
C THR A 178 9.62 24.23 -20.06
N VAL A 179 10.92 23.85 -20.06
CA VAL A 179 11.52 23.06 -18.97
C VAL A 179 11.58 23.86 -17.66
N PRO A 180 12.16 25.08 -17.61
CA PRO A 180 12.15 25.90 -16.39
C PRO A 180 10.73 26.20 -15.91
N TRP A 181 9.80 26.48 -16.83
CA TRP A 181 8.40 26.72 -16.47
C TRP A 181 7.74 25.49 -15.83
N ARG A 182 7.88 24.30 -16.41
CA ARG A 182 7.35 23.05 -15.82
C ARG A 182 8.00 22.74 -14.47
N ALA A 183 9.32 22.95 -14.35
CA ALA A 183 10.03 22.79 -13.09
C ALA A 183 9.51 23.75 -12.01
N LEU A 184 9.30 25.03 -12.35
CA LEU A 184 8.68 26.01 -11.48
C LEU A 184 7.27 25.59 -11.08
N ARG A 185 6.44 25.14 -12.04
CA ARG A 185 5.07 24.70 -11.74
C ARG A 185 5.02 23.51 -10.79
N LYS A 186 5.97 22.59 -10.92
CA LYS A 186 6.11 21.46 -10.02
C LYS A 186 6.58 21.88 -8.63
N GLN A 187 7.53 22.79 -8.56
CA GLN A 187 8.10 23.25 -7.29
C GLN A 187 7.10 24.10 -6.50
N VAL A 188 6.37 25.00 -7.17
CA VAL A 188 5.51 26.01 -6.53
C VAL A 188 4.06 25.56 -6.44
N TRP A 189 3.49 25.01 -7.51
CA TRP A 189 2.07 24.62 -7.57
C TRP A 189 1.85 23.12 -7.48
N HIS A 190 2.92 22.34 -7.35
CA HIS A 190 2.85 20.88 -7.28
C HIS A 190 2.11 20.23 -8.46
N HIS A 191 2.25 20.79 -9.67
CA HIS A 191 1.71 20.16 -10.87
C HIS A 191 2.43 18.85 -11.21
N ASP A 192 1.68 17.89 -11.73
CA ASP A 192 2.20 16.63 -12.23
C ASP A 192 2.32 16.65 -13.76
N ASP A 193 3.37 16.01 -14.27
CA ASP A 193 3.64 15.95 -15.70
C ASP A 193 2.81 14.87 -16.42
N ILE A 194 2.38 13.85 -15.68
CA ILE A 194 1.45 12.80 -16.13
C ILE A 194 0.43 12.53 -15.02
N PRO A 195 -0.84 12.21 -15.37
CA PRO A 195 -1.90 12.02 -14.37
C PRO A 195 -1.62 10.92 -13.33
N SER A 196 -1.07 9.78 -13.75
CA SER A 196 -0.73 8.64 -12.86
C SER A 196 0.17 9.01 -11.68
N VAL A 197 1.07 9.99 -11.82
CA VAL A 197 1.91 10.45 -10.70
C VAL A 197 1.07 11.11 -9.60
N GLY A 198 0.05 11.87 -9.98
CA GLY A 198 -0.91 12.43 -9.02
C GLY A 198 -1.79 11.34 -8.40
N TYR A 199 -2.23 10.37 -9.21
CA TYR A 199 -3.05 9.26 -8.74
C TYR A 199 -2.31 8.32 -7.78
N LEU A 200 -0.99 8.17 -7.90
CA LEU A 200 -0.18 7.34 -6.99
C LEU A 200 -0.38 7.72 -5.52
N GLN A 201 -0.40 9.02 -5.22
CA GLN A 201 -0.67 9.49 -3.86
C GLN A 201 -2.07 9.05 -3.40
N GLN A 202 -3.08 9.20 -4.25
CA GLN A 202 -4.45 8.82 -3.95
C GLN A 202 -4.61 7.30 -3.77
N LEU A 203 -4.00 6.50 -4.64
CA LEU A 203 -3.98 5.04 -4.53
C LEU A 203 -3.35 4.60 -3.20
N HIS A 204 -2.22 5.19 -2.79
CA HIS A 204 -1.59 4.88 -1.51
C HIS A 204 -2.43 5.33 -0.30
N VAL A 205 -3.12 6.47 -0.38
CA VAL A 205 -4.06 6.90 0.68
C VAL A 205 -5.24 5.93 0.78
N GLY A 206 -5.75 5.41 -0.34
CA GLY A 206 -6.78 4.37 -0.36
C GLY A 206 -6.34 3.06 0.30
N ILE A 207 -5.14 2.57 -0.03
CA ILE A 207 -4.53 1.41 0.62
C ILE A 207 -4.37 1.63 2.12
N LEU A 208 -3.91 2.82 2.53
CA LEU A 208 -3.72 3.17 3.93
C LEU A 208 -5.05 3.25 4.69
N ALA A 209 -6.08 3.85 4.11
CA ALA A 209 -7.40 3.95 4.74
C ALA A 209 -7.98 2.56 5.03
N ASP A 210 -7.91 1.65 4.05
CA ASP A 210 -8.33 0.25 4.18
C ASP A 210 -7.46 -0.54 5.18
N ALA A 211 -6.16 -0.25 5.27
CA ALA A 211 -5.28 -0.86 6.26
C ALA A 211 -5.54 -0.38 7.69
N MET A 212 -5.79 0.92 7.89
CA MET A 212 -6.04 1.51 9.21
C MET A 212 -7.34 0.99 9.84
N GLU A 213 -8.39 0.76 9.03
CA GLU A 213 -9.63 0.15 9.51
C GLU A 213 -9.37 -1.22 10.17
N ARG A 214 -8.55 -2.07 9.54
CA ARG A 214 -8.18 -3.39 10.08
C ARG A 214 -7.14 -3.33 11.19
N ALA A 215 -6.25 -2.34 11.16
CA ALA A 215 -5.15 -2.22 12.11
C ALA A 215 -5.67 -2.12 13.55
N ALA A 216 -6.69 -1.28 13.78
CA ALA A 216 -7.34 -1.14 15.08
C ALA A 216 -7.91 -2.48 15.58
N VAL A 217 -8.56 -3.24 14.70
CA VAL A 217 -9.14 -4.55 15.02
C VAL A 217 -8.05 -5.57 15.39
N VAL A 218 -6.99 -5.70 14.56
CA VAL A 218 -5.94 -6.70 14.80
C VAL A 218 -5.08 -6.36 16.02
N ALA A 219 -4.73 -5.09 16.22
CA ALA A 219 -3.93 -4.68 17.37
C ALA A 219 -4.70 -4.85 18.69
N SER A 220 -6.00 -4.57 18.69
CA SER A 220 -6.85 -4.69 19.88
C SER A 220 -7.45 -6.08 20.12
N CYS A 221 -7.25 -7.02 19.19
CA CYS A 221 -7.92 -8.31 19.16
C CYS A 221 -9.46 -8.18 19.16
N GLY A 222 -9.99 -7.35 18.25
CA GLY A 222 -11.43 -7.23 18.03
C GLY A 222 -12.14 -6.20 18.89
N ARG A 223 -11.51 -5.75 19.99
CA ARG A 223 -12.10 -4.83 20.97
C ARG A 223 -12.35 -3.42 20.44
N ARG A 224 -11.56 -2.96 19.45
CA ARG A 224 -11.65 -1.59 18.92
C ARG A 224 -12.01 -1.57 17.44
N ARG A 225 -12.74 -0.54 17.03
CA ARG A 225 -13.14 -0.26 15.64
C ARG A 225 -12.67 1.13 15.24
N ALA A 226 -12.41 1.32 13.95
CA ALA A 226 -12.00 2.61 13.40
C ALA A 226 -13.03 3.15 12.40
N GLN A 227 -13.43 4.40 12.58
CA GLN A 227 -14.19 5.17 11.61
C GLN A 227 -13.23 6.06 10.83
N VAL A 228 -12.99 5.71 9.56
CA VAL A 228 -12.01 6.39 8.72
C VAL A 228 -12.70 7.33 7.73
N PHE A 229 -12.22 8.57 7.67
CA PHE A 229 -12.66 9.62 6.78
C PHE A 229 -11.59 9.90 5.73
N SER A 230 -11.97 9.81 4.46
CA SER A 230 -11.07 10.02 3.33
C SER A 230 -11.65 11.01 2.31
N ALA A 231 -12.96 10.94 2.08
CA ALA A 231 -13.67 11.72 1.08
C ALA A 231 -13.55 13.26 1.22
N PRO A 232 -13.56 13.88 2.41
CA PRO A 232 -13.46 15.34 2.54
C PRO A 232 -12.12 15.93 2.07
N PHE A 233 -11.10 15.09 1.96
CA PHE A 233 -9.70 15.49 1.77
C PHE A 233 -9.16 15.18 0.37
N CYS A 234 -9.94 14.49 -0.48
CA CYS A 234 -9.42 13.82 -1.68
C CYS A 234 -9.09 14.77 -2.83
N SER A 235 -10.02 15.67 -3.19
CA SER A 235 -9.92 16.52 -4.38
C SER A 235 -9.79 18.00 -4.04
N GLU A 236 -9.10 18.74 -4.91
CA GLU A 236 -8.89 20.18 -4.73
C GLU A 236 -10.21 20.98 -4.54
N PRO A 237 -11.32 20.70 -5.26
CA PRO A 237 -12.60 21.36 -5.00
C PRO A 237 -13.10 21.18 -3.56
N ARG A 238 -13.12 19.94 -3.05
CA ARG A 238 -13.55 19.65 -1.67
C ARG A 238 -12.63 20.30 -0.65
N ARG A 239 -11.32 20.31 -0.92
CA ARG A 239 -10.34 20.96 -0.05
C ARG A 239 -10.51 22.48 0.03
N ARG A 240 -10.93 23.12 -1.07
CA ARG A 240 -11.21 24.57 -1.09
C ARG A 240 -12.45 24.90 -0.28
N GLU A 241 -13.50 24.12 -0.42
CA GLU A 241 -14.74 24.25 0.36
C GLU A 241 -14.47 24.07 1.86
N ASN A 242 -13.72 23.03 2.21
CA ASN A 242 -13.40 22.68 3.60
C ASN A 242 -12.22 23.47 4.20
N ARG A 243 -11.68 24.48 3.49
CA ARG A 243 -10.39 25.11 3.81
C ARG A 243 -10.25 25.58 5.26
N PRO A 244 -11.23 26.26 5.90
CA PRO A 244 -11.08 26.73 7.27
C PRO A 244 -10.89 25.57 8.26
N MET A 245 -11.71 24.51 8.15
CA MET A 245 -11.63 23.34 9.00
C MET A 245 -10.34 22.56 8.76
N LEU A 246 -9.92 22.42 7.50
CA LEU A 246 -8.63 21.78 7.17
C LEU A 246 -7.45 22.56 7.76
N ARG A 247 -7.50 23.90 7.77
CA ARG A 247 -6.48 24.74 8.40
C ARG A 247 -6.41 24.50 9.90
N ALA A 248 -7.56 24.45 10.58
CA ALA A 248 -7.61 24.16 12.01
C ALA A 248 -7.04 22.77 12.34
N ILE A 249 -7.37 21.73 11.57
CA ILE A 249 -6.80 20.39 11.74
C ILE A 249 -5.28 20.40 11.47
N GLU A 250 -4.82 21.08 10.41
CA GLU A 250 -3.39 21.24 10.10
C GLU A 250 -2.64 21.99 11.22
N GLU A 251 -3.26 22.97 11.86
CA GLU A 251 -2.70 23.70 13.01
C GLU A 251 -2.57 22.82 14.24
N MET A 252 -3.60 22.00 14.56
CA MET A 252 -3.52 21.01 15.64
C MET A 252 -2.37 20.01 15.40
N CYS A 253 -2.12 19.65 14.15
CA CYS A 253 -1.01 18.77 13.76
C CYS A 253 0.37 19.45 13.76
N GLY A 254 0.44 20.75 14.05
CA GLY A 254 1.68 21.53 14.04
C GLY A 254 2.28 21.71 12.64
N VAL A 255 1.45 21.72 11.58
CA VAL A 255 1.95 21.88 10.20
C VAL A 255 2.44 23.31 9.98
N SER A 256 3.75 23.47 9.83
CA SER A 256 4.40 24.79 9.64
C SER A 256 4.18 25.36 8.24
N ALA A 257 4.33 26.68 8.06
CA ALA A 257 4.23 27.30 6.74
C ALA A 257 5.21 26.69 5.71
N ALA A 258 6.43 26.34 6.14
CA ALA A 258 7.42 25.69 5.29
C ALA A 258 6.96 24.28 4.86
N GLU A 259 6.40 23.49 5.76
CA GLU A 259 5.83 22.18 5.42
C GLU A 259 4.63 22.33 4.48
N ARG A 260 3.83 23.37 4.65
CA ARG A 260 2.73 23.65 3.73
C ARG A 260 3.23 24.02 2.34
N ALA A 261 4.32 24.78 2.24
CA ALA A 261 4.97 25.07 0.95
C ALA A 261 5.55 23.80 0.28
N GLN A 262 5.89 22.78 1.07
CA GLN A 262 6.28 21.45 0.54
C GLN A 262 5.08 20.56 0.15
N GLY A 263 3.85 21.04 0.34
CA GLY A 263 2.64 20.30 -0.03
C GLY A 263 2.10 19.37 1.06
N TRP A 264 2.60 19.43 2.30
CA TRP A 264 2.03 18.62 3.41
C TRP A 264 0.63 19.09 3.76
N ARG A 265 -0.33 18.16 3.75
CA ARG A 265 -1.75 18.42 3.81
C ARG A 265 -2.50 17.26 4.46
N VAL A 266 -3.60 17.52 5.17
CA VAL A 266 -4.48 16.44 5.69
C VAL A 266 -5.00 15.59 4.56
N ALA A 267 -4.85 14.27 4.69
CA ALA A 267 -5.17 13.28 3.66
C ALA A 267 -6.26 12.31 4.11
N LEU A 268 -6.22 11.89 5.37
CA LEU A 268 -7.26 11.09 6.01
C LEU A 268 -7.29 11.39 7.51
N VAL A 269 -8.43 11.10 8.13
CA VAL A 269 -8.59 11.13 9.59
C VAL A 269 -9.27 9.82 10.01
N ALA A 270 -8.81 9.18 11.07
CA ALA A 270 -9.42 7.97 11.60
C ALA A 270 -9.72 8.16 13.09
N GLN A 271 -11.00 8.14 13.46
CA GLN A 271 -11.42 8.04 14.85
C GLN A 271 -11.40 6.57 15.25
N VAL A 272 -10.83 6.24 16.41
CA VAL A 272 -10.79 4.87 16.90
C VAL A 272 -11.36 4.83 18.31
N GLY A 273 -12.24 3.87 18.56
CA GLY A 273 -12.89 3.71 19.86
C GLY A 273 -13.21 2.25 20.16
N GLN A 274 -13.69 2.01 21.37
CA GLN A 274 -14.16 0.69 21.79
C GLN A 274 -15.35 0.27 20.91
N ALA A 275 -15.37 -0.99 20.48
CA ALA A 275 -16.51 -1.55 19.77
C ALA A 275 -17.73 -1.55 20.70
N VAL A 276 -18.90 -1.20 20.18
CA VAL A 276 -20.15 -1.39 20.90
C VAL A 276 -20.52 -2.88 20.96
N GLU A 277 -21.41 -3.25 21.87
CA GLU A 277 -21.89 -4.62 22.01
C GLU A 277 -22.44 -5.14 20.67
N GLY A 278 -21.99 -6.33 20.25
CA GLY A 278 -22.35 -6.95 18.97
C GLY A 278 -21.52 -6.50 17.76
N GLU A 279 -20.70 -5.45 17.88
CA GLU A 279 -19.77 -5.01 16.83
C GLU A 279 -18.32 -5.46 17.06
N GLU A 280 -18.03 -6.12 18.17
CA GLU A 280 -16.73 -6.77 18.39
C GLU A 280 -16.46 -7.84 17.33
N VAL A 281 -15.21 -7.92 16.87
CA VAL A 281 -14.80 -8.94 15.91
C VAL A 281 -14.16 -10.10 16.67
N ASP A 282 -14.78 -11.28 16.66
CA ASP A 282 -14.24 -12.47 17.34
C ASP A 282 -12.92 -12.95 16.72
N LEU A 283 -11.81 -12.43 17.27
CA LEU A 283 -10.45 -12.85 16.94
C LEU A 283 -9.70 -13.14 18.24
N ASP A 284 -9.33 -14.39 18.43
CA ASP A 284 -8.48 -14.75 19.56
C ASP A 284 -7.08 -14.13 19.44
N ARG A 285 -6.39 -14.04 20.58
CA ARG A 285 -5.08 -13.39 20.65
C ARG A 285 -4.04 -14.07 19.77
N ASP A 286 -4.00 -15.40 19.72
CA ASP A 286 -3.04 -16.15 18.89
C ASP A 286 -3.22 -15.81 17.41
N LEU A 287 -4.47 -15.82 16.94
CA LEU A 287 -4.82 -15.41 15.58
C LEU A 287 -4.38 -13.98 15.31
N CYS A 288 -4.65 -13.03 16.21
CA CYS A 288 -4.21 -11.64 16.04
C CYS A 288 -2.70 -11.50 15.95
N ARG A 289 -1.93 -12.26 16.77
CA ARG A 289 -0.46 -12.28 16.66
C ARG A 289 0.00 -12.81 15.30
N LYS A 290 -0.56 -13.93 14.86
CA LYS A 290 -0.23 -14.55 13.55
C LYS A 290 -0.60 -13.63 12.38
N LEU A 291 -1.77 -13.01 12.42
CA LEU A 291 -2.22 -12.04 11.41
C LEU A 291 -1.31 -10.82 11.37
N GLY A 292 -1.01 -10.21 12.51
CA GLY A 292 -0.08 -9.09 12.58
C GLY A 292 1.30 -9.45 12.04
N ALA A 293 1.85 -10.61 12.44
CA ALA A 293 3.14 -11.09 11.95
C ALA A 293 3.13 -11.37 10.43
N ASN A 294 2.03 -11.89 9.88
CA ASN A 294 1.86 -12.10 8.45
C ASN A 294 1.70 -10.79 7.68
N LEU A 295 0.90 -9.84 8.15
CA LEU A 295 0.75 -8.52 7.55
C LEU A 295 2.09 -7.76 7.51
N MET A 296 2.92 -7.93 8.54
CA MET A 296 4.30 -7.40 8.58
C MET A 296 5.28 -8.19 7.72
N ALA A 297 4.93 -9.43 7.33
CA ALA A 297 5.76 -10.31 6.50
C ALA A 297 5.35 -10.32 5.03
N PHE A 298 4.13 -9.92 4.69
CA PHE A 298 3.59 -9.89 3.34
C PHE A 298 4.31 -8.85 2.47
N ARG A 299 4.62 -9.28 1.25
CA ARG A 299 5.61 -8.61 0.38
C ARG A 299 5.03 -8.37 -0.99
N SER A 300 5.73 -7.54 -1.75
CA SER A 300 5.54 -7.48 -3.18
C SER A 300 6.28 -8.67 -3.82
N GLU A 301 5.57 -9.73 -4.19
CA GLU A 301 6.13 -10.92 -4.87
C GLU A 301 6.35 -10.64 -6.36
N ARG A 302 7.57 -10.32 -6.76
CA ARG A 302 7.93 -9.93 -8.14
C ARG A 302 8.34 -11.10 -9.01
N ILE A 303 8.87 -12.18 -8.42
CA ILE A 303 9.39 -13.33 -9.18
C ILE A 303 8.35 -14.44 -9.23
N GLN A 304 8.10 -14.91 -10.44
CA GLN A 304 7.47 -16.19 -10.73
C GLN A 304 8.57 -17.18 -11.12
N PRO A 305 8.81 -18.24 -10.33
CA PRO A 305 9.76 -19.29 -10.69
C PRO A 305 9.49 -19.83 -12.10
N GLY A 306 10.56 -20.12 -12.86
CA GLY A 306 10.47 -20.59 -14.25
C GLY A 306 10.11 -19.54 -15.30
N SER A 307 9.66 -18.35 -14.90
CA SER A 307 9.17 -17.33 -15.85
C SER A 307 10.10 -16.11 -15.97
N ASN A 308 10.50 -15.52 -14.84
CA ASN A 308 11.31 -14.30 -14.83
C ASN A 308 12.49 -14.34 -13.84
N ALA A 309 12.94 -15.55 -13.50
CA ALA A 309 14.18 -15.75 -12.79
C ALA A 309 15.37 -15.32 -13.67
N ASP A 310 16.38 -14.69 -13.06
CA ASP A 310 17.61 -14.38 -13.77
C ASP A 310 18.54 -15.60 -13.82
N ALA A 311 19.49 -15.63 -14.75
CA ALA A 311 20.40 -16.77 -14.94
C ALA A 311 21.27 -17.08 -13.71
N SER A 312 21.44 -16.11 -12.78
CA SER A 312 22.18 -16.33 -11.53
C SER A 312 21.29 -16.76 -10.36
N ALA A 313 19.99 -16.97 -10.60
CA ALA A 313 19.06 -17.39 -9.57
C ALA A 313 19.35 -18.85 -9.14
N PRO A 314 19.21 -19.16 -7.83
CA PRO A 314 19.25 -20.52 -7.32
C PRO A 314 18.21 -21.44 -7.99
N ALA A 315 18.47 -22.75 -7.93
CA ALA A 315 17.65 -23.78 -8.60
C ALA A 315 16.17 -23.72 -8.21
N GLU A 316 15.85 -23.34 -6.96
CA GLU A 316 14.46 -23.22 -6.50
C GLU A 316 13.65 -22.14 -7.26
N TYR A 317 14.31 -21.20 -7.94
CA TYR A 317 13.66 -20.16 -8.77
C TYR A 317 13.66 -20.47 -10.27
N GLN A 318 14.49 -21.42 -10.73
CA GLN A 318 14.73 -21.61 -12.17
C GLN A 318 13.60 -22.34 -12.90
N GLU A 319 12.85 -23.17 -12.18
CA GLU A 319 11.85 -24.06 -12.78
C GLU A 319 10.43 -23.59 -12.43
N ASP A 320 9.51 -23.83 -13.35
CA ASP A 320 8.08 -23.68 -13.06
C ASP A 320 7.66 -24.75 -12.04
N GLN A 321 6.77 -24.37 -11.14
CA GLN A 321 6.33 -25.21 -10.03
C GLN A 321 5.01 -25.92 -10.33
N GLY A 322 4.41 -25.69 -11.51
CA GLY A 322 3.19 -26.38 -11.95
C GLY A 322 1.97 -26.10 -11.07
N MET A 323 2.01 -25.02 -10.29
CA MET A 323 0.87 -24.62 -9.46
C MET A 323 -0.14 -23.85 -10.31
N GLU A 324 -1.41 -23.87 -9.91
CA GLU A 324 -2.44 -23.04 -10.53
C GLU A 324 -3.15 -22.16 -9.50
N VAL A 325 -3.71 -21.06 -9.98
CA VAL A 325 -4.56 -20.21 -9.15
C VAL A 325 -6.01 -20.69 -9.30
N PRO A 326 -6.68 -21.16 -8.24
CA PRO A 326 -8.07 -21.59 -8.32
C PRO A 326 -8.99 -20.47 -8.82
N GLU A 327 -9.99 -20.81 -9.63
CA GLU A 327 -10.94 -19.80 -10.12
C GLU A 327 -11.78 -19.19 -8.98
N ALA A 328 -12.16 -20.03 -8.00
CA ALA A 328 -12.86 -19.58 -6.79
C ALA A 328 -12.08 -18.49 -6.03
N LEU A 329 -10.74 -18.56 -6.01
CA LEU A 329 -9.91 -17.53 -5.38
C LEU A 329 -10.05 -16.19 -6.10
N THR A 330 -10.10 -16.20 -7.43
CA THR A 330 -10.34 -14.98 -8.22
C THR A 330 -11.72 -14.40 -7.96
N VAL A 331 -12.74 -15.24 -7.82
CA VAL A 331 -14.10 -14.79 -7.47
C VAL A 331 -14.10 -14.11 -6.09
N MET A 332 -13.44 -14.71 -5.09
CA MET A 332 -13.33 -14.15 -3.74
C MET A 332 -12.52 -12.85 -3.71
N ALA A 333 -11.40 -12.79 -4.43
CA ALA A 333 -10.59 -11.60 -4.58
C ALA A 333 -11.39 -10.44 -5.23
N GLY A 334 -12.13 -10.73 -6.31
CA GLY A 334 -13.03 -9.76 -6.94
C GLY A 334 -14.17 -9.33 -6.02
N ARG A 335 -14.78 -10.27 -5.27
CA ARG A 335 -15.82 -9.97 -4.28
C ARG A 335 -15.32 -8.95 -3.25
N ALA A 336 -14.12 -9.16 -2.70
CA ALA A 336 -13.48 -8.26 -1.76
C ALA A 336 -13.13 -6.90 -2.39
N ALA A 337 -12.68 -6.88 -3.66
CA ALA A 337 -12.42 -5.65 -4.40
C ALA A 337 -13.67 -4.77 -4.53
N TYR A 338 -14.80 -5.37 -4.91
CA TYR A 338 -16.08 -4.66 -5.05
C TYR A 338 -16.64 -4.19 -3.71
N ASN A 339 -16.49 -4.99 -2.64
CA ASN A 339 -16.85 -4.57 -1.29
C ASN A 339 -16.09 -3.31 -0.87
N ALA A 340 -14.77 -3.28 -1.09
CA ALA A 340 -13.95 -2.11 -0.79
C ALA A 340 -14.39 -0.89 -1.61
N PHE A 341 -14.59 -1.05 -2.93
CA PHE A 341 -14.95 0.08 -3.78
C PHE A 341 -16.28 0.70 -3.35
N ALA A 342 -17.29 -0.13 -3.11
CA ALA A 342 -18.59 0.31 -2.61
C ALA A 342 -18.47 0.99 -1.23
N HIS A 343 -17.73 0.38 -0.30
CA HIS A 343 -17.50 0.93 1.05
C HIS A 343 -16.87 2.34 1.03
N TRP A 344 -15.87 2.58 0.17
CA TRP A 344 -15.13 3.84 0.13
C TRP A 344 -15.74 4.92 -0.76
N THR A 345 -16.58 4.55 -1.73
CA THR A 345 -17.30 5.52 -2.59
C THR A 345 -18.72 5.81 -2.13
N GLY A 346 -19.30 4.92 -1.30
CA GLY A 346 -20.71 4.96 -0.94
C GLY A 346 -21.65 4.67 -2.11
N CYS A 347 -21.14 4.14 -3.24
CA CYS A 347 -21.98 3.67 -4.33
C CYS A 347 -22.52 2.27 -4.03
N GLU A 348 -23.62 1.91 -4.68
CA GLU A 348 -24.14 0.54 -4.61
C GLU A 348 -23.11 -0.47 -5.14
N ARG A 349 -23.13 -1.68 -4.57
CA ARG A 349 -22.12 -2.68 -4.87
C ARG A 349 -22.21 -3.22 -6.30
N GLU A 350 -23.42 -3.37 -6.83
CA GLU A 350 -23.57 -3.79 -8.24
C GLU A 350 -23.12 -2.67 -9.20
N ARG A 351 -23.38 -1.41 -8.85
CA ARG A 351 -22.83 -0.27 -9.60
C ARG A 351 -21.30 -0.20 -9.53
N ALA A 352 -20.70 -0.59 -8.40
CA ALA A 352 -19.25 -0.69 -8.28
C ALA A 352 -18.65 -1.66 -9.31
N LYS A 353 -19.33 -2.79 -9.59
CA LYS A 353 -18.88 -3.74 -10.62
C LYS A 353 -18.90 -3.15 -12.03
N GLU A 354 -19.88 -2.31 -12.32
CA GLU A 354 -20.00 -1.66 -13.62
C GLU A 354 -18.93 -0.58 -13.79
N LEU A 355 -18.68 0.22 -12.75
CA LEU A 355 -17.70 1.31 -12.77
C LEU A 355 -16.24 0.83 -12.80
N MET A 356 -15.92 -0.23 -12.03
CA MET A 356 -14.57 -0.77 -11.98
C MET A 356 -14.24 -1.52 -13.26
N MET A 357 -13.29 -1.01 -14.04
CA MET A 357 -12.78 -1.67 -15.23
C MET A 357 -11.61 -2.57 -14.83
N LEU A 358 -11.86 -3.87 -14.81
CA LEU A 358 -10.89 -4.90 -14.43
C LEU A 358 -10.62 -5.83 -15.62
N GLU A 359 -9.50 -5.64 -16.31
CA GLU A 359 -9.02 -6.62 -17.28
C GLU A 359 -8.24 -7.71 -16.55
N ARG A 360 -8.59 -8.98 -16.77
CA ARG A 360 -7.81 -10.14 -16.33
C ARG A 360 -7.07 -10.76 -17.51
N ILE A 361 -5.76 -10.87 -17.40
CA ILE A 361 -4.89 -11.57 -18.34
C ILE A 361 -4.41 -12.86 -17.68
N ASP A 362 -4.88 -14.01 -18.19
CA ASP A 362 -4.49 -15.35 -17.74
C ASP A 362 -3.25 -15.82 -18.53
N VAL A 363 -2.05 -15.58 -18.00
CA VAL A 363 -0.76 -15.79 -18.70
C VAL A 363 -0.46 -17.27 -18.98
N LEU A 364 -1.12 -18.20 -18.29
CA LEU A 364 -0.99 -19.63 -18.56
C LEU A 364 -1.77 -20.07 -19.81
N LYS A 365 -2.63 -19.21 -20.38
CA LYS A 365 -3.42 -19.51 -21.59
C LYS A 365 -2.83 -18.81 -22.82
N PRO A 366 -2.94 -19.38 -24.04
CA PRO A 366 -2.40 -18.77 -25.26
C PRO A 366 -2.87 -17.33 -25.50
N ALA A 367 -4.17 -17.05 -25.30
CA ALA A 367 -4.71 -15.70 -25.45
C ALA A 367 -4.11 -14.70 -24.45
N GLY A 368 -3.87 -15.12 -23.20
CA GLY A 368 -3.24 -14.28 -22.20
C GLY A 368 -1.75 -14.07 -22.46
N GLN A 369 -1.04 -15.07 -23.01
CA GLN A 369 0.35 -14.93 -23.47
C GLN A 369 0.47 -13.90 -24.60
N ALA A 370 -0.43 -13.96 -25.58
CA ALA A 370 -0.47 -12.97 -26.66
C ALA A 370 -0.75 -11.57 -26.12
N ARG A 371 -1.72 -11.44 -25.21
CA ARG A 371 -2.08 -10.15 -24.61
C ARG A 371 -0.96 -9.56 -23.76
N ILE A 372 -0.26 -10.37 -22.97
CA ILE A 372 0.86 -9.85 -22.17
C ILE A 372 2.05 -9.45 -23.05
N ALA A 373 2.33 -10.19 -24.12
CA ALA A 373 3.37 -9.83 -25.08
C ALA A 373 3.06 -8.48 -25.75
N GLU A 374 1.80 -8.26 -26.14
CA GLU A 374 1.33 -6.98 -26.70
C GLU A 374 1.54 -5.82 -25.71
N VAL A 375 1.11 -5.99 -24.45
CA VAL A 375 1.30 -4.97 -23.40
C VAL A 375 2.79 -4.68 -23.20
N GLN A 376 3.63 -5.72 -23.10
CA GLN A 376 5.07 -5.56 -22.93
C GLN A 376 5.72 -4.85 -24.13
N GLU A 377 5.30 -5.17 -25.35
CA GLU A 377 5.77 -4.50 -26.56
C GLU A 377 5.42 -3.00 -26.55
N GLY A 378 4.14 -2.67 -26.31
CA GLY A 378 3.69 -1.28 -26.25
C GLY A 378 4.46 -0.47 -25.20
N LEU A 379 4.68 -1.04 -24.02
CA LEU A 379 5.51 -0.44 -22.98
C LEU A 379 6.96 -0.25 -23.46
N ASN A 380 7.59 -1.26 -24.04
CA ASN A 380 8.96 -1.16 -24.55
C ASN A 380 9.10 -0.04 -25.60
N GLN A 381 8.14 0.09 -26.51
CA GLN A 381 8.10 1.18 -27.50
C GLN A 381 8.07 2.56 -26.83
N VAL A 382 7.36 2.75 -25.70
CA VAL A 382 7.43 4.01 -24.94
C VAL A 382 8.84 4.27 -24.44
N THR A 383 9.48 3.28 -23.82
CA THR A 383 10.83 3.45 -23.28
C THR A 383 11.81 3.83 -24.38
N ASP A 384 11.66 3.24 -25.57
CA ASP A 384 12.53 3.49 -26.71
C ASP A 384 12.37 4.93 -27.23
N ARG A 385 11.12 5.41 -27.31
CA ARG A 385 10.83 6.81 -27.65
C ARG A 385 11.37 7.79 -26.59
N VAL A 386 11.23 7.47 -25.30
CA VAL A 386 11.82 8.29 -24.22
C VAL A 386 13.33 8.38 -24.37
N LEU A 387 14.03 7.26 -24.57
CA LEU A 387 15.48 7.23 -24.73
C LEU A 387 15.94 8.01 -25.97
N ALA A 388 15.20 7.93 -27.08
CA ALA A 388 15.52 8.63 -28.32
C ALA A 388 15.33 10.15 -28.22
N THR A 389 14.38 10.61 -27.40
CA THR A 389 14.00 12.04 -27.30
C THR A 389 14.59 12.76 -26.10
N LEU A 390 15.32 12.05 -25.23
CA LEU A 390 15.86 12.62 -24.00
C LEU A 390 16.91 13.71 -24.30
N PRO A 391 16.77 14.94 -23.76
CA PRO A 391 17.68 16.02 -24.10
C PRO A 391 19.11 15.77 -23.61
N LYS A 392 20.05 15.58 -24.54
CA LYS A 392 21.46 15.31 -24.20
C LYS A 392 22.11 16.40 -23.36
N TRP A 393 21.73 17.66 -23.56
CA TRP A 393 22.24 18.79 -22.76
C TRP A 393 21.86 18.70 -21.28
N ALA A 394 20.74 18.06 -20.94
CA ALA A 394 20.29 17.88 -19.56
C ALA A 394 20.90 16.60 -18.93
N ASP A 395 21.19 15.58 -19.75
CA ASP A 395 21.69 14.29 -19.28
C ASP A 395 23.23 14.20 -19.19
N LEU A 396 23.95 14.87 -20.09
CA LEU A 396 25.42 14.88 -20.08
C LEU A 396 26.02 15.48 -18.79
N PRO A 397 25.54 16.62 -18.25
CA PRO A 397 26.09 17.20 -17.02
C PRO A 397 25.92 16.30 -15.79
N VAL A 398 24.90 15.44 -15.78
CA VAL A 398 24.68 14.44 -14.72
C VAL A 398 25.26 13.07 -15.06
N GLY A 399 26.19 13.01 -16.02
CA GLY A 399 26.91 11.79 -16.40
C GLY A 399 26.00 10.72 -17.02
N ARG A 400 24.98 11.08 -17.80
CA ARG A 400 23.99 10.15 -18.39
C ARG A 400 23.15 9.41 -17.34
N ALA A 401 22.88 10.04 -16.19
CA ALA A 401 22.11 9.42 -15.12
C ALA A 401 20.66 9.12 -15.55
N PHE A 402 20.05 9.96 -16.36
CA PHE A 402 18.67 9.80 -16.80
C PHE A 402 18.54 8.67 -17.81
N SER A 403 19.39 8.63 -18.84
CA SER A 403 19.41 7.53 -19.82
C SER A 403 19.65 6.17 -19.16
N ARG A 404 20.59 6.09 -18.21
CA ARG A 404 20.86 4.84 -17.44
C ARG A 404 19.67 4.42 -16.58
N ASN A 405 18.96 5.37 -15.98
CA ASN A 405 17.76 5.07 -15.19
C ASN A 405 16.58 4.65 -16.08
N ALA A 406 16.39 5.27 -17.24
CA ALA A 406 15.35 4.89 -18.21
C ALA A 406 15.57 3.47 -18.76
N GLN A 407 16.82 3.10 -19.10
CA GLN A 407 17.16 1.72 -19.49
C GLN A 407 16.89 0.70 -18.39
N ARG A 408 17.15 1.04 -17.12
CA ARG A 408 16.79 0.19 -15.97
C ARG A 408 15.27 -0.03 -15.86
N GLY A 409 14.46 0.94 -16.33
CA GLY A 409 13.01 0.84 -16.41
C GLY A 409 12.52 -0.38 -17.17
N ARG A 410 13.16 -0.75 -18.30
CA ARG A 410 12.79 -1.95 -19.09
C ARG A 410 12.76 -3.24 -18.25
N LYS A 411 13.73 -3.40 -17.32
CA LYS A 411 13.81 -4.57 -16.42
C LYS A 411 12.96 -4.43 -15.16
N ALA A 412 12.70 -3.19 -14.71
CA ALA A 412 12.00 -2.93 -13.46
C ALA A 412 10.48 -3.20 -13.53
N PHE A 413 9.90 -3.24 -14.73
CA PHE A 413 8.46 -3.41 -14.97
C PHE A 413 8.11 -4.71 -15.68
N GLY A 414 8.98 -5.72 -15.61
CA GLY A 414 8.69 -7.05 -16.12
C GLY A 414 7.42 -7.62 -15.48
N LEU A 415 6.31 -7.54 -16.21
CA LEU A 415 5.03 -8.10 -15.79
C LEU A 415 5.16 -9.62 -15.79
N ALA A 416 5.30 -10.19 -14.60
CA ALA A 416 5.36 -11.62 -14.41
C ALA A 416 4.33 -12.04 -13.36
N GLY A 417 3.59 -13.08 -13.67
CA GLY A 417 2.56 -13.68 -12.84
C GLY A 417 1.67 -14.58 -13.67
N GLN A 418 0.93 -15.47 -13.00
CA GLN A 418 0.03 -16.40 -13.68
C GLN A 418 -1.27 -15.72 -14.06
N ARG A 419 -1.73 -14.77 -13.23
CA ARG A 419 -2.82 -13.85 -13.52
C ARG A 419 -2.36 -12.42 -13.33
N ILE A 420 -2.65 -11.57 -14.29
CA ILE A 420 -2.36 -10.13 -14.24
C ILE A 420 -3.70 -9.40 -14.33
N TYR A 421 -3.88 -8.40 -13.48
CA TYR A 421 -5.07 -7.58 -13.45
C TYR A 421 -4.67 -6.13 -13.74
N ILE A 422 -5.32 -5.52 -14.72
CA ILE A 422 -5.21 -4.09 -15.00
C ILE A 422 -6.51 -3.46 -14.51
N GLY A 423 -6.39 -2.59 -13.51
CA GLY A 423 -7.51 -1.89 -12.90
C GLY A 423 -7.57 -0.43 -13.33
N GLY A 424 -8.76 0.03 -13.69
CA GLY A 424 -9.01 1.40 -14.12
C GLY A 424 -10.45 1.84 -13.92
N LEU A 425 -10.72 3.06 -14.37
CA LEU A 425 -12.01 3.73 -14.28
C LEU A 425 -12.22 4.62 -15.51
N SER A 426 -13.48 4.95 -15.81
CA SER A 426 -13.82 6.03 -16.74
C SER A 426 -14.14 7.30 -15.96
N ARG A 427 -13.48 8.41 -16.32
CA ARG A 427 -13.77 9.73 -15.74
C ARG A 427 -15.21 10.16 -16.02
N GLN A 428 -15.69 9.86 -17.23
CA GLN A 428 -17.04 10.23 -17.67
C GLN A 428 -18.10 9.46 -16.89
N GLU A 429 -17.93 8.14 -16.74
CA GLU A 429 -18.89 7.32 -16.01
C GLU A 429 -18.90 7.61 -14.51
N VAL A 430 -17.74 7.90 -13.91
CA VAL A 430 -17.63 8.33 -12.52
C VAL A 430 -18.38 9.65 -12.31
N ALA A 431 -18.19 10.63 -13.20
CA ALA A 431 -18.89 11.90 -13.15
C ALA A 431 -20.40 11.73 -13.35
N ALA A 432 -20.83 10.84 -14.26
CA ALA A 432 -22.24 10.53 -14.49
C ALA A 432 -22.94 9.92 -13.26
N GLN A 433 -22.18 9.32 -12.34
CA GLN A 433 -22.69 8.80 -11.07
C GLN A 433 -22.64 9.82 -9.92
N GLY A 434 -22.20 11.06 -10.21
CA GLY A 434 -22.03 12.11 -9.21
C GLY A 434 -20.96 11.76 -8.16
N LEU A 435 -19.99 10.92 -8.52
CA LEU A 435 -18.88 10.55 -7.65
C LEU A 435 -17.67 11.43 -7.93
N ASP A 436 -16.88 11.69 -6.89
CA ASP A 436 -15.61 12.41 -7.03
C ASP A 436 -14.53 11.48 -7.60
N TRP A 437 -13.81 11.97 -8.61
CA TRP A 437 -12.78 11.20 -9.29
C TRP A 437 -11.67 10.73 -8.34
N ASP A 438 -11.13 11.63 -7.51
CA ASP A 438 -10.01 11.30 -6.64
C ASP A 438 -10.45 10.34 -5.51
N GLN A 439 -11.71 10.46 -5.05
CA GLN A 439 -12.31 9.48 -4.15
C GLN A 439 -12.38 8.08 -4.79
N CYS A 440 -12.82 7.98 -6.06
CA CYS A 440 -12.84 6.70 -6.77
C CYS A 440 -11.43 6.14 -7.02
N VAL A 441 -10.42 6.99 -7.29
CA VAL A 441 -9.02 6.55 -7.38
C VAL A 441 -8.53 5.98 -6.04
N ARG A 442 -8.83 6.63 -4.90
CA ARG A 442 -8.56 6.07 -3.57
C ARG A 442 -9.26 4.72 -3.39
N ALA A 443 -10.52 4.62 -3.80
CA ALA A 443 -11.28 3.37 -3.71
C ALA A 443 -10.64 2.23 -4.53
N ILE A 444 -10.06 2.50 -5.71
CA ILE A 444 -9.27 1.50 -6.46
C ILE A 444 -8.05 1.03 -5.66
N GLY A 445 -7.36 1.92 -4.96
CA GLY A 445 -6.26 1.57 -4.07
C GLY A 445 -6.72 0.64 -2.94
N ALA A 446 -7.84 0.96 -2.29
CA ALA A 446 -8.46 0.12 -1.26
C ALA A 446 -8.90 -1.24 -1.82
N SER A 447 -9.51 -1.28 -3.00
CA SER A 447 -9.91 -2.51 -3.69
C SER A 447 -8.72 -3.43 -3.97
N ALA A 448 -7.61 -2.88 -4.45
CA ALA A 448 -6.39 -3.65 -4.69
C ALA A 448 -5.77 -4.17 -3.39
N SER A 449 -5.77 -3.36 -2.32
CA SER A 449 -5.34 -3.77 -0.98
C SER A 449 -6.15 -4.97 -0.47
N ARG A 450 -7.47 -4.84 -0.48
CA ARG A 450 -8.38 -5.87 0.06
C ARG A 450 -8.40 -7.13 -0.79
N SER A 451 -8.45 -6.99 -2.12
CA SER A 451 -8.33 -8.12 -3.06
C SER A 451 -7.01 -8.86 -2.89
N GLY A 452 -5.92 -8.12 -2.68
CA GLY A 452 -4.61 -8.72 -2.48
C GLY A 452 -4.53 -9.49 -1.16
N LEU A 453 -5.09 -8.94 -0.09
CA LEU A 453 -5.10 -9.58 1.21
C LEU A 453 -5.83 -10.93 1.20
N VAL A 454 -6.91 -11.08 0.41
CA VAL A 454 -7.55 -12.39 0.17
C VAL A 454 -6.52 -13.41 -0.31
N ALA A 455 -5.79 -13.09 -1.38
CA ALA A 455 -4.84 -14.01 -1.99
C ALA A 455 -3.68 -14.37 -1.04
N GLU A 456 -3.25 -13.45 -0.18
CA GLU A 456 -2.18 -13.72 0.77
C GLU A 456 -2.62 -14.51 1.99
N LEU A 457 -3.81 -14.26 2.51
CA LEU A 457 -4.39 -15.07 3.58
C LEU A 457 -4.57 -16.52 3.11
N MET A 458 -5.07 -16.72 1.90
CA MET A 458 -5.16 -18.06 1.31
C MET A 458 -3.77 -18.64 1.01
N GLY A 459 -2.82 -17.78 0.65
CA GLY A 459 -1.42 -18.14 0.46
C GLY A 459 -0.66 -18.57 1.72
N VAL A 460 -1.26 -18.45 2.91
CA VAL A 460 -0.71 -18.96 4.19
C VAL A 460 -1.65 -19.91 4.92
N MET A 461 -2.83 -20.18 4.36
CA MET A 461 -3.75 -21.17 4.89
C MET A 461 -3.18 -22.56 4.63
N GLU A 462 -3.08 -23.37 5.70
CA GLU A 462 -2.58 -24.74 5.65
C GLU A 462 -1.20 -24.85 4.97
N LEU A 463 -0.37 -23.82 5.16
CA LEU A 463 0.95 -23.69 4.55
C LEU A 463 1.88 -24.84 4.97
N PRO A 464 2.38 -25.68 4.04
CA PRO A 464 3.34 -26.72 4.36
C PRO A 464 4.68 -26.14 4.87
N PRO A 465 5.40 -26.82 5.79
CA PRO A 465 6.69 -26.36 6.32
C PRO A 465 7.79 -26.15 5.27
N GLU A 466 7.69 -26.83 4.13
CA GLU A 466 8.62 -26.77 3.00
C GLU A 466 8.34 -25.58 2.07
N CYS A 467 7.26 -24.83 2.31
CA CYS A 467 6.87 -23.67 1.52
C CYS A 467 7.13 -22.36 2.28
N ASP A 468 7.55 -21.31 1.58
CA ASP A 468 7.50 -19.96 2.14
C ASP A 468 6.08 -19.35 2.03
N LEU A 469 5.30 -19.78 1.04
CA LEU A 469 3.95 -19.32 0.70
C LEU A 469 3.26 -20.33 -0.23
N LEU A 470 1.97 -20.16 -0.48
CA LEU A 470 1.25 -20.83 -1.58
C LEU A 470 0.78 -19.84 -2.65
N ALA A 471 0.54 -18.59 -2.25
CA ALA A 471 0.26 -17.50 -3.17
C ALA A 471 0.79 -16.17 -2.67
N GLY A 472 1.09 -15.29 -3.62
CA GLY A 472 1.37 -13.91 -3.30
C GLY A 472 1.23 -13.01 -4.53
N LEU A 473 1.41 -11.72 -4.30
CA LEU A 473 1.11 -10.73 -5.31
C LEU A 473 2.06 -9.54 -5.30
N CYS A 474 2.06 -8.82 -6.41
CA CYS A 474 2.78 -7.57 -6.55
C CYS A 474 1.83 -6.53 -7.13
N LEU A 475 1.62 -5.44 -6.37
CA LEU A 475 0.91 -4.23 -6.79
C LEU A 475 1.92 -3.31 -7.49
N MET A 476 1.63 -2.83 -8.70
CA MET A 476 2.54 -2.04 -9.53
C MET A 476 1.81 -0.88 -10.20
N ALA A 477 2.31 0.33 -9.99
CA ALA A 477 1.94 1.48 -10.81
C ALA A 477 2.93 1.74 -11.96
N GLY A 478 4.09 1.08 -11.94
CA GLY A 478 5.15 1.26 -12.93
C GLY A 478 4.70 1.10 -14.40
N PRO A 479 4.06 -0.03 -14.77
CA PRO A 479 3.51 -0.22 -16.11
C PRO A 479 2.50 0.86 -16.50
N VAL A 480 1.65 1.29 -15.56
CA VAL A 480 0.67 2.37 -15.78
C VAL A 480 1.37 3.70 -16.01
N ASN A 481 2.35 4.06 -15.18
CA ASN A 481 3.14 5.28 -15.34
C ASN A 481 3.84 5.31 -16.72
N GLN A 482 4.35 4.17 -17.15
CA GLN A 482 5.00 4.05 -18.46
C GLN A 482 3.98 4.18 -19.61
N ASN A 483 2.81 3.55 -19.53
CA ASN A 483 1.74 3.77 -20.52
C ASN A 483 1.24 5.23 -20.52
N ASP A 484 1.13 5.87 -19.36
CA ASP A 484 0.74 7.27 -19.22
C ASP A 484 1.72 8.23 -19.91
N ILE A 485 3.02 7.95 -19.86
CA ILE A 485 4.02 8.67 -20.67
C ILE A 485 3.71 8.50 -22.15
N GLY A 486 3.39 7.26 -22.58
CA GLY A 486 2.95 6.93 -23.94
C GLY A 486 1.74 7.77 -24.38
N LYS A 487 0.69 7.81 -23.56
CA LYS A 487 -0.52 8.60 -23.82
C LYS A 487 -0.24 10.09 -23.88
N ALA A 488 0.42 10.63 -22.86
CA ALA A 488 0.60 12.07 -22.69
C ALA A 488 1.55 12.69 -23.73
N PHE A 489 2.58 11.94 -24.17
CA PHE A 489 3.64 12.50 -25.02
C PHE A 489 3.76 11.87 -26.40
N TYR A 490 3.21 10.67 -26.61
CA TYR A 490 3.44 9.89 -27.84
C TYR A 490 2.16 9.37 -28.51
N GLY A 491 0.99 9.78 -28.02
CA GLY A 491 -0.32 9.43 -28.61
C GLY A 491 -0.64 7.93 -28.55
N GLN A 492 -0.05 7.19 -27.61
CA GLN A 492 -0.44 5.80 -27.41
C GLN A 492 -1.83 5.70 -26.75
N GLU A 493 -2.46 4.54 -26.89
CA GLU A 493 -3.72 4.23 -26.22
C GLU A 493 -3.52 3.82 -24.76
N ASP A 494 -4.59 3.89 -23.97
CA ASP A 494 -4.63 3.34 -22.61
C ASP A 494 -4.54 1.81 -22.64
N LEU A 495 -3.91 1.19 -21.64
CA LEU A 495 -3.80 -0.27 -21.57
C LEU A 495 -5.17 -0.95 -21.64
N LEU A 496 -6.21 -0.33 -21.09
CA LEU A 496 -7.57 -0.85 -21.05
C LEU A 496 -8.41 -0.51 -22.29
N ALA A 497 -7.89 0.29 -23.23
CA ALA A 497 -8.67 0.81 -24.37
C ALA A 497 -9.28 -0.30 -25.23
N LYS A 498 -8.54 -1.38 -25.48
CA LYS A 498 -9.03 -2.52 -26.28
C LYS A 498 -10.11 -3.32 -25.56
N THR A 499 -9.94 -3.55 -24.27
CA THR A 499 -10.86 -4.39 -23.47
C THR A 499 -12.15 -3.66 -23.15
N PHE A 500 -12.08 -2.34 -23.01
CA PHE A 500 -13.21 -1.47 -22.65
C PHE A 500 -13.43 -0.40 -23.73
N GLU A 501 -13.47 -0.84 -24.99
CA GLU A 501 -13.69 0.03 -26.14
C GLU A 501 -14.97 0.87 -25.97
N GLY A 502 -14.88 2.16 -26.32
CA GLY A 502 -15.99 3.10 -26.22
C GLY A 502 -16.28 3.64 -24.81
N ARG A 503 -15.57 3.19 -23.77
CA ARG A 503 -15.82 3.62 -22.37
C ARG A 503 -14.85 4.67 -21.83
N ASP A 504 -13.88 5.12 -22.63
CA ASP A 504 -12.86 6.11 -22.24
C ASP A 504 -12.10 5.73 -20.94
N PRO A 505 -11.39 4.58 -20.94
CA PRO A 505 -10.76 4.07 -19.73
C PRO A 505 -9.50 4.84 -19.35
N THR A 506 -9.27 4.96 -18.05
CA THR A 506 -8.00 5.37 -17.45
C THR A 506 -7.45 4.21 -16.61
N SER A 507 -6.37 3.60 -17.07
CA SER A 507 -5.58 2.65 -16.28
C SER A 507 -4.98 3.31 -15.04
N LEU A 508 -5.10 2.68 -13.88
CA LEU A 508 -4.67 3.23 -12.60
C LEU A 508 -3.64 2.35 -11.89
N LEU A 509 -3.84 1.04 -11.90
CA LEU A 509 -2.96 0.10 -11.20
C LEU A 509 -2.91 -1.24 -11.94
N VAL A 510 -1.76 -1.90 -11.88
CA VAL A 510 -1.60 -3.30 -12.27
C VAL A 510 -1.29 -4.12 -11.04
N TRP A 511 -1.88 -5.30 -10.90
CA TRP A 511 -1.38 -6.28 -9.94
C TRP A 511 -1.28 -7.68 -10.52
N THR A 512 -0.32 -8.43 -10.00
CA THR A 512 -0.01 -9.77 -10.47
C THR A 512 -0.22 -10.76 -9.34
N LEU A 513 -0.83 -11.89 -9.65
CA LEU A 513 -1.05 -13.01 -8.73
C LEU A 513 -0.22 -14.21 -9.18
N LYS A 514 0.40 -14.85 -8.20
CA LYS A 514 1.35 -15.95 -8.35
C LYS A 514 1.01 -17.02 -7.33
N ALA A 515 0.65 -18.22 -7.78
CA ALA A 515 0.77 -19.43 -7.00
C ALA A 515 2.21 -19.94 -7.12
N LYS A 516 2.89 -20.05 -5.98
CA LYS A 516 4.32 -20.37 -5.87
C LYS A 516 4.63 -20.77 -4.44
N THR A 517 5.68 -21.57 -4.26
CA THR A 517 6.16 -22.07 -2.95
C THR A 517 7.38 -21.32 -2.42
N VAL A 518 8.14 -20.65 -3.30
CA VAL A 518 9.39 -19.97 -2.93
C VAL A 518 9.20 -18.46 -2.90
N ALA A 519 9.35 -17.81 -1.76
CA ALA A 519 9.14 -16.36 -1.64
C ALA A 519 10.20 -15.55 -2.43
N ASP A 520 9.88 -14.29 -2.71
CA ASP A 520 10.84 -13.36 -3.30
C ASP A 520 12.18 -13.29 -2.52
N PRO A 521 13.32 -13.09 -3.21
CA PRO A 521 14.64 -13.00 -2.59
C PRO A 521 14.73 -11.86 -1.57
N ILE A 522 15.43 -12.10 -0.47
CA ILE A 522 15.59 -11.12 0.62
C ILE A 522 16.25 -9.82 0.14
N GLY A 523 17.18 -9.88 -0.81
CA GLY A 523 17.84 -8.69 -1.33
C GLY A 523 16.89 -7.70 -2.01
N ASN A 524 15.72 -8.15 -2.50
CA ASN A 524 14.69 -7.23 -3.00
C ASN A 524 14.08 -6.36 -1.90
N GLU A 525 14.17 -6.77 -0.64
CA GLU A 525 13.73 -5.98 0.52
C GLU A 525 14.88 -5.22 1.17
N GLU A 526 16.11 -5.70 1.05
CA GLU A 526 17.27 -5.02 1.61
C GLU A 526 17.36 -3.56 1.09
N GLN A 527 16.96 -3.30 -0.16
CA GLN A 527 16.87 -1.94 -0.71
C GLN A 527 15.87 -1.02 0.02
N LEU A 528 14.91 -1.57 0.76
CA LEU A 528 13.90 -0.84 1.53
C LEU A 528 14.30 -0.63 2.99
N MET A 529 15.34 -1.32 3.47
CA MET A 529 15.72 -1.37 4.88
C MET A 529 17.17 -0.91 5.12
N ASN A 530 18.04 -1.02 4.11
CA ASN A 530 19.46 -0.73 4.22
C ASN A 530 19.83 0.49 3.36
N PRO A 531 20.27 1.62 3.97
CA PRO A 531 20.69 2.82 3.23
C PRO A 531 21.82 2.55 2.23
N ARG A 532 22.74 1.62 2.54
CA ARG A 532 23.87 1.27 1.66
C ARG A 532 23.44 0.51 0.40
N ARG A 533 22.20 0.00 0.37
CA ARG A 533 21.61 -0.76 -0.75
C ARG A 533 20.37 -0.09 -1.31
N GLN A 534 20.04 1.12 -0.87
CA GLN A 534 18.81 1.80 -1.25
C GLN A 534 18.73 2.00 -2.76
N GLY A 535 17.64 1.52 -3.36
CA GLY A 535 17.35 1.76 -4.77
C GLY A 535 16.98 3.22 -5.02
N LYS A 536 17.30 3.76 -6.21
CA LYS A 536 17.03 5.18 -6.55
C LYS A 536 15.53 5.54 -6.67
N LEU A 537 14.64 4.55 -6.62
CA LEU A 537 13.20 4.69 -6.83
C LEU A 537 12.37 4.29 -5.60
N VAL A 538 13.02 4.01 -4.47
CA VAL A 538 12.36 3.55 -3.24
C VAL A 538 12.92 4.30 -2.04
N ASP A 539 12.05 4.65 -1.09
CA ASP A 539 12.49 5.17 0.20
C ASP A 539 12.88 4.03 1.16
N LEU A 540 13.60 4.35 2.23
CA LEU A 540 13.78 3.42 3.36
C LEU A 540 12.53 3.40 4.24
N ARG A 541 12.18 2.23 4.77
CA ARG A 541 11.09 2.12 5.75
C ARG A 541 11.43 2.97 6.97
N PRO A 542 10.51 3.85 7.40
CA PRO A 542 10.76 4.73 8.54
C PRO A 542 10.61 3.95 9.86
N GLY A 543 11.25 4.45 10.92
CA GLY A 543 10.87 4.12 12.29
C GLY A 543 9.63 4.92 12.72
N PRO A 544 8.96 4.53 13.82
CA PRO A 544 7.81 5.28 14.36
C PRO A 544 8.13 6.76 14.59
N HIS A 545 9.27 7.05 15.21
CA HIS A 545 9.69 8.42 15.55
C HIS A 545 9.93 9.33 14.34
N ASP A 546 10.17 8.76 13.16
CA ASP A 546 10.45 9.53 11.94
C ASP A 546 9.18 10.19 11.39
N ILE A 547 8.04 9.51 11.51
CA ILE A 547 6.81 9.90 10.80
C ILE A 547 5.56 9.93 11.68
N ILE A 548 5.63 9.50 12.95
CA ILE A 548 4.52 9.51 13.88
C ILE A 548 4.83 10.44 15.05
N LYS A 549 3.90 11.38 15.29
CA LYS A 549 3.86 12.18 16.50
C LYS A 549 2.63 11.81 17.31
N VAL A 550 2.76 11.81 18.62
CA VAL A 550 1.67 11.60 19.59
C VAL A 550 1.54 12.89 20.39
N LYS A 551 0.32 13.38 20.52
CA LYS A 551 0.01 14.55 21.34
C LYS A 551 -0.12 14.11 22.80
N LEU A 552 0.79 14.59 23.65
CA LEU A 552 0.88 14.29 25.08
C LEU A 552 1.15 15.59 25.83
N ASP A 553 0.40 15.86 26.89
CA ASP A 553 0.58 17.05 27.76
C ASP A 553 0.63 18.37 26.98
N GLY A 554 -0.19 18.51 25.93
CA GLY A 554 -0.16 19.71 25.07
C GLY A 554 1.00 19.77 24.06
N GLU A 555 1.88 18.78 24.00
CA GLU A 555 3.04 18.73 23.11
C GLU A 555 2.98 17.60 22.09
N LEU A 556 3.52 17.82 20.89
CA LEU A 556 3.66 16.77 19.87
C LEU A 556 5.01 16.07 20.04
N ARG A 557 5.00 14.86 20.58
CA ARG A 557 6.20 14.06 20.84
C ARG A 557 6.36 12.96 19.79
N PRO A 558 7.57 12.70 19.27
CA PRO A 558 7.80 11.57 18.36
C PRO A 558 7.51 10.23 19.05
N MET A 559 6.79 9.33 18.38
CA MET A 559 6.45 8.03 18.93
C MET A 559 7.72 7.17 19.13
N ARG A 560 7.86 6.53 20.30
CA ARG A 560 8.99 5.64 20.65
C ARG A 560 10.37 6.26 20.45
N LYS A 561 10.52 7.49 20.96
CA LYS A 561 11.81 8.15 21.18
C LYS A 561 11.86 8.64 22.62
N HIS A 562 12.82 8.15 23.40
CA HIS A 562 13.05 8.56 24.78
C HIS A 562 14.52 8.94 24.96
N GLY A 563 14.82 10.25 25.03
CA GLY A 563 16.19 10.76 24.92
C GLY A 563 16.82 10.33 23.58
N GLU A 564 17.99 9.70 23.66
CA GLU A 564 18.70 9.13 22.50
C GLU A 564 18.16 7.75 22.06
N LYS A 565 17.36 7.08 22.89
CA LYS A 565 16.84 5.75 22.57
C LYS A 565 15.66 5.86 21.60
N VAL A 566 15.80 5.25 20.43
CA VAL A 566 14.74 5.11 19.43
C VAL A 566 14.28 3.65 19.33
N ASN A 567 13.08 3.44 18.78
CA ASN A 567 12.53 2.10 18.56
C ASN A 567 13.55 1.17 17.88
N ALA A 568 13.71 -0.02 18.43
CA ALA A 568 14.36 -1.16 17.77
C ALA A 568 13.46 -2.40 17.78
N GLU A 569 12.23 -2.29 18.30
CA GLU A 569 11.30 -3.41 18.40
C GLU A 569 10.64 -3.69 17.04
N ARG A 570 10.43 -4.99 16.76
CA ARG A 570 9.65 -5.44 15.61
C ARG A 570 8.22 -5.73 16.06
N ALA A 571 7.22 -5.08 15.44
CA ALA A 571 5.82 -5.29 15.78
C ALA A 571 5.43 -6.76 15.56
N PHE A 572 4.70 -7.39 16.49
CA PHE A 572 4.41 -8.83 16.43
C PHE A 572 5.69 -9.71 16.35
N GLY A 573 6.79 -9.26 16.95
CA GLY A 573 8.07 -9.98 16.97
C GLY A 573 8.09 -11.20 17.89
N ASP A 574 7.16 -11.26 18.85
CA ASP A 574 6.92 -12.39 19.76
C ASP A 574 6.57 -13.69 19.03
N VAL A 575 6.00 -13.62 17.82
CA VAL A 575 5.73 -14.80 16.97
C VAL A 575 7.02 -15.48 16.50
N GLY A 576 8.15 -14.77 16.47
CA GLY A 576 9.46 -15.36 16.18
C GLY A 576 9.70 -15.77 14.71
N ASN A 577 8.84 -15.35 13.77
CA ASN A 577 8.89 -15.71 12.36
C ASN A 577 9.98 -14.98 11.54
N PHE A 578 11.20 -14.91 12.05
CA PHE A 578 12.32 -14.21 11.39
C PHE A 578 13.13 -15.15 10.50
N VAL A 579 13.57 -14.63 9.35
CA VAL A 579 14.39 -15.37 8.38
C VAL A 579 15.72 -15.78 9.00
N ARG A 580 16.07 -17.05 8.75
CA ARG A 580 17.34 -17.69 9.10
C ARG A 580 17.89 -18.39 7.86
N ASP A 581 19.19 -18.64 7.86
CA ASP A 581 19.79 -19.52 6.85
C ASP A 581 19.40 -20.98 7.07
N PRO A 582 19.74 -21.90 6.15
CA PRO A 582 19.45 -23.33 6.30
C PRO A 582 20.07 -23.98 7.55
N GLN A 583 21.11 -23.39 8.13
CA GLN A 583 21.78 -23.83 9.36
C GLN A 583 21.14 -23.23 10.63
N GLY A 584 20.08 -22.42 10.48
CA GLY A 584 19.38 -21.79 11.59
C GLY A 584 20.00 -20.48 12.09
N ARG A 585 21.08 -19.99 11.46
CA ARG A 585 21.72 -18.72 11.81
C ARG A 585 20.80 -17.56 11.42
N GLY A 586 20.49 -16.71 12.40
CA GLY A 586 19.70 -15.50 12.19
C GLY A 586 20.56 -14.35 11.64
N ILE A 587 19.91 -13.43 10.93
CA ILE A 587 20.52 -12.14 10.56
C ILE A 587 20.69 -11.29 11.84
N PRO A 588 21.90 -10.84 12.19
CA PRO A 588 22.14 -9.93 13.31
C PRO A 588 21.22 -8.69 13.27
N GLY A 589 20.60 -8.33 14.40
CA GLY A 589 19.68 -7.18 14.51
C GLY A 589 18.29 -7.38 13.89
N ASN A 590 18.03 -8.49 13.17
CA ASN A 590 16.76 -8.69 12.47
C ASN A 590 15.55 -8.80 13.42
N GLN A 591 15.72 -9.49 14.54
CA GLN A 591 14.70 -9.59 15.60
C GLN A 591 14.47 -8.26 16.33
N GLY A 592 15.39 -7.31 16.18
CA GLY A 592 15.37 -6.07 16.91
C GLY A 592 15.66 -6.25 18.41
N ALA A 593 15.32 -5.23 19.18
CA ALA A 593 15.36 -5.26 20.64
C ALA A 593 13.99 -4.82 21.18
N ARG A 594 13.46 -5.55 22.17
CA ARG A 594 12.17 -5.22 22.78
C ARG A 594 12.19 -3.81 23.37
N TRP A 595 11.10 -3.08 23.18
CA TRP A 595 10.87 -1.86 23.93
C TRP A 595 10.71 -2.22 25.41
N PRO A 596 11.25 -1.43 26.36
CA PRO A 596 11.13 -1.76 27.78
C PRO A 596 9.68 -1.99 28.18
N GLU A 597 9.41 -3.10 28.89
CA GLU A 597 8.04 -3.51 29.23
C GLU A 597 7.32 -2.42 30.03
N SER A 598 8.03 -1.75 30.95
CA SER A 598 7.50 -0.63 31.72
C SER A 598 7.05 0.56 30.87
N TRP A 599 7.62 0.75 29.68
CA TRP A 599 7.19 1.78 28.73
C TRP A 599 6.12 1.26 27.78
N ARG A 600 6.22 0.00 27.37
CA ARG A 600 5.24 -0.65 26.49
C ARG A 600 3.86 -0.77 27.15
N ALA A 601 3.83 -1.02 28.46
CA ALA A 601 2.61 -1.16 29.25
C ALA A 601 2.03 0.18 29.75
N GLN A 602 2.74 1.30 29.58
CA GLN A 602 2.21 2.62 29.94
C GLN A 602 0.98 2.94 29.09
N VAL A 603 -0.06 3.46 29.74
CA VAL A 603 -1.18 4.08 29.05
C VAL A 603 -0.70 5.35 28.36
N VAL A 604 -1.09 5.54 27.11
CA VAL A 604 -0.66 6.70 26.31
C VAL A 604 -1.38 7.97 26.77
N TRP A 605 -2.67 7.85 27.07
CA TRP A 605 -3.49 8.91 27.64
C TRP A 605 -4.25 8.34 28.84
N GLU A 606 -4.27 9.09 29.92
CA GLU A 606 -5.16 8.80 31.04
C GLU A 606 -6.60 9.10 30.62
N VAL A 607 -7.54 8.33 31.15
CA VAL A 607 -8.98 8.51 30.92
C VAL A 607 -9.59 8.71 32.31
N GLU A 608 -10.28 9.83 32.48
CA GLU A 608 -11.00 10.18 33.72
C GLU A 608 -12.37 9.53 33.81
#